data_AF-A0A2S5MUU7-F1
#
_entry.id   AF-A0A2S5MUU7-F1
#
_cell.length_a   1.000
_cell.length_b   1.000
_cell.length_c   1.000
_cell.angle_alpha   90.00
_cell.angle_beta   90.00
_cell.angle_gamma   90.00
#
_symmetry.space_group_name_H-M   'P 1'
#
loop_
_entity.id
_entity.type
_entity.pdbx_description
1 polymer ?
#
loop_
_entity_poly.entity_id
_entity_poly.type
_entity_poly.pdbx_seq_one_letter_code
_entity_poly.pdbx_strand_id
1 'polypeptide(L)' 'MLFKLEIGAMMQLIMTACLMVTSFACREVKVDVHEQISELHCALGAQWRIAAWSDEHPTWRITRWCCNYKTLARF' A
#
# COMPACT_ATOMS: atom_id res chain seq x y z
N MET A 1 -16.79 29.15 -1.56
CA MET A 1 -15.97 28.98 -0.34
C MET A 1 -15.11 27.73 -0.58
N LEU A 2 -13.99 27.95 -1.26
CA LEU A 2 -12.97 26.97 -1.62
C LEU A 2 -11.99 26.82 -0.44
N PHE A 3 -11.21 25.74 -0.42
CA PHE A 3 -10.31 25.26 0.64
C PHE A 3 -10.99 24.41 1.72
N LYS A 4 -11.55 23.27 1.27
CA LYS A 4 -11.82 22.11 2.11
C LYS A 4 -10.47 21.51 2.51
N LEU A 5 -9.87 22.06 3.57
CA LEU A 5 -8.80 21.51 4.41
C LEU A 5 -7.91 20.46 3.71
N GLU A 6 -6.79 20.90 3.17
CA GLU A 6 -5.67 20.06 2.70
C GLU A 6 -5.02 19.32 3.90
N ILE A 7 -5.77 18.41 4.51
CA ILE A 7 -5.17 17.24 5.16
C ILE A 7 -4.79 16.36 3.97
N GLY A 8 -3.50 16.35 3.60
CA GLY A 8 -2.99 15.54 2.49
C GLY A 8 -3.16 14.04 2.76
N ALA A 9 -4.38 13.55 2.65
CA ALA A 9 -4.72 12.13 2.74
C ALA A 9 -4.36 11.49 1.39
N MET A 10 -3.11 11.07 1.26
CA MET A 10 -2.67 10.25 0.13
C MET A 10 -3.05 8.80 0.38
N MET A 11 -3.60 8.13 -0.64
CA MET A 11 -3.98 6.72 -0.53
C MET A 11 -2.71 5.84 -0.52
N GLN A 12 -2.74 4.75 0.23
CA GLN A 12 -1.65 3.78 0.28
C GLN A 12 -2.18 2.36 0.17
N LEU A 13 -1.47 1.54 -0.59
CA LEU A 13 -1.56 0.09 -0.52
C LEU A 13 -0.52 -0.40 0.50
N ILE A 14 -0.99 -1.00 1.58
CA ILE A 14 -0.16 -1.55 2.66
C ILE A 14 -0.17 -3.07 2.51
N MET A 15 1.01 -3.67 2.44
CA MET A 15 1.20 -5.11 2.25
C MET A 15 2.08 -5.69 3.36
N THR A 16 1.81 -6.94 3.74
CA THR A 16 2.72 -7.76 4.55
C THR A 16 3.45 -8.73 3.61
N ALA A 17 4.76 -8.57 3.50
CA ALA A 17 5.63 -9.39 2.68
C ALA A 17 6.52 -10.28 3.57
N CYS A 18 6.52 -11.59 3.36
CA CYS A 18 7.34 -12.53 4.11
C CYS A 18 8.43 -13.13 3.20
N LEU A 19 9.66 -13.22 3.71
CA LEU A 19 10.78 -13.80 2.98
C LEU A 19 10.62 -15.32 2.92
N MET A 20 10.84 -15.92 1.74
CA MET A 20 10.60 -17.35 1.51
C MET A 20 11.84 -18.23 1.67
N VAL A 21 13.04 -17.65 1.57
CA VAL A 21 14.28 -18.43 1.30
C VAL A 21 15.10 -18.72 2.56
N THR A 22 15.20 -17.78 3.51
CA THR A 22 16.20 -17.89 4.59
C THR A 22 15.66 -17.62 5.99
N SER A 23 14.56 -16.90 6.15
CA SER A 23 13.95 -16.62 7.44
C SER A 23 12.45 -16.39 7.27
N PHE A 24 11.64 -16.78 8.27
CA PHE A 24 10.21 -16.43 8.33
C PHE A 24 10.01 -14.94 8.73
N ALA A 25 10.89 -14.06 8.27
CA ALA A 25 10.79 -12.64 8.53
C ALA A 25 9.73 -12.02 7.62
N CYS A 26 8.74 -11.38 8.24
CA CYS A 26 7.73 -10.59 7.54
C CYS A 26 7.96 -9.10 7.79
N ARG A 27 7.71 -8.28 6.76
CA ARG A 27 7.78 -6.83 6.84
C ARG A 27 6.54 -6.18 6.27
N GLU A 28 6.26 -4.99 6.75
CA GLU A 28 5.30 -4.08 6.14
C GLU A 28 5.95 -3.36 4.95
N VAL A 29 5.20 -3.28 3.85
CA VAL A 29 5.54 -2.58 2.62
C VAL A 29 4.41 -1.60 2.33
N LYS A 30 4.73 -0.35 2.05
CA LYS A 30 3.75 0.70 1.72
C LYS A 30 4.03 1.21 0.32
N VAL A 31 3.01 1.17 -0.52
CA VAL A 31 3.04 1.70 -1.89
C VAL A 31 2.10 2.89 -1.94
N ASP A 32 2.65 4.06 -2.21
CA ASP A 32 1.88 5.29 -2.35
C ASP A 32 1.05 5.22 -3.65
N VAL A 33 -0.26 5.42 -3.51
CA VAL A 33 -1.22 5.53 -4.61
C VAL A 33 -1.42 7.03 -4.84
N HIS A 34 -0.85 7.52 -5.93
CA HIS A 34 -0.78 8.95 -6.21
C HIS A 34 -2.10 9.50 -6.80
N GLU A 35 -3.01 8.62 -7.18
CA GLU A 35 -4.34 8.98 -7.63
C GLU A 35 -5.27 9.35 -6.45
N GLN A 36 -6.07 10.40 -6.63
CA GLN A 36 -7.12 10.76 -5.67
C GLN A 36 -8.32 9.80 -5.80
N ILE A 37 -8.16 8.59 -5.27
CA ILE A 37 -9.18 7.54 -5.35
C ILE A 37 -9.67 7.12 -3.96
N SER A 38 -10.89 6.59 -3.92
CA SER A 38 -11.43 5.98 -2.71
C SER A 38 -10.75 4.65 -2.39
N GLU A 39 -10.89 4.19 -1.15
CA GLU A 39 -10.35 2.89 -0.69
C GLU A 39 -10.87 1.72 -1.54
N LEU A 40 -12.15 1.76 -1.91
CA LEU A 40 -12.75 0.75 -2.79
C LEU A 40 -12.07 0.70 -4.16
N HIS A 41 -11.84 1.86 -4.80
CA HIS A 41 -11.15 1.92 -6.08
C HIS A 41 -9.67 1.52 -5.96
N CYS A 42 -9.02 1.82 -4.84
CA CYS A 42 -7.69 1.30 -4.55
C CYS A 42 -7.68 -0.22 -4.47
N ALA A 43 -8.64 -0.83 -3.76
CA ALA A 43 -8.74 -2.28 -3.63
C ALA A 43 -8.98 -2.97 -4.98
N LEU A 44 -9.84 -2.40 -5.84
CA LEU A 44 -10.05 -2.88 -7.21
C LEU A 44 -8.75 -2.84 -8.04
N GLY A 45 -7.90 -1.83 -7.80
CA GLY A 45 -6.59 -1.69 -8.41
C GLY A 45 -5.42 -2.28 -7.60
N ALA A 46 -5.66 -3.02 -6.52
CA ALA A 46 -4.57 -3.49 -5.66
C ALA A 46 -3.87 -4.69 -6.28
N GLN A 47 -4.63 -5.61 -6.89
CA GLN A 47 -4.10 -6.86 -7.42
C GLN A 47 -2.99 -6.64 -8.45
N TRP A 48 -3.14 -5.68 -9.37
CA TRP A 48 -2.12 -5.39 -10.36
C TRP A 48 -0.86 -4.77 -9.75
N ARG A 49 -1.02 -3.90 -8.74
CA ARG A 49 0.11 -3.30 -7.99
C ARG A 49 0.87 -4.36 -7.20
N ILE A 50 0.15 -5.29 -6.57
CA ILE A 50 0.72 -6.44 -5.85
C ILE A 50 1.51 -7.32 -6.81
N ALA A 51 0.95 -7.66 -7.98
CA ALA A 51 1.61 -8.48 -8.98
C ALA A 51 2.91 -7.83 -9.47
N ALA A 52 2.87 -6.56 -9.86
CA ALA A 52 4.07 -5.82 -10.29
C ALA A 52 5.14 -5.80 -9.19
N TRP A 53 4.75 -5.55 -7.93
CA TRP A 53 5.68 -5.59 -6.81
C TRP A 53 6.28 -6.98 -6.58
N SER A 54 5.47 -8.04 -6.70
CA SER A 54 5.92 -9.42 -6.55
C SER A 54 6.91 -9.84 -7.65
N ASP A 55 6.71 -9.38 -8.89
CA ASP A 55 7.64 -9.62 -9.99
C ASP A 55 9.02 -8.97 -9.74
N GLU A 56 9.04 -7.79 -9.11
CA GLU A 56 10.27 -7.10 -8.69
C GLU A 56 10.93 -7.76 -7.46
N HIS A 57 10.16 -8.51 -6.66
CA HIS A 57 10.59 -9.06 -5.36
C HIS A 57 10.32 -10.57 -5.25
N PRO A 58 10.91 -11.42 -6.13
CA PRO A 58 10.53 -12.83 -6.26
C PRO A 58 10.85 -13.70 -5.03
N THR A 59 11.73 -13.26 -4.13
CA THR A 59 12.05 -13.95 -2.88
C THR A 59 11.06 -13.66 -1.75
N TRP A 60 10.13 -12.73 -1.97
CA TRP A 60 9.13 -12.30 -1.02
C TRP A 60 7.73 -12.75 -1.44
N ARG A 61 6.91 -13.12 -0.46
CA ARG A 61 5.51 -13.48 -0.67
C ARG A 61 4.60 -12.53 0.09
N ILE A 62 3.64 -11.92 -0.62
CA ILE A 62 2.58 -11.14 0.00
C ILE A 62 1.57 -12.07 0.68
N THR A 63 1.32 -11.85 1.97
CA THR A 63 0.40 -12.68 2.79
C THR A 63 -0.86 -11.95 3.22
N ARG A 64 -0.79 -10.62 3.34
CA ARG A 64 -1.93 -9.75 3.66
C ARG A 64 -1.75 -8.39 2.99
N TRP A 65 -2.85 -7.73 2.68
CA TRP A 65 -2.83 -6.36 2.20
C TRP A 65 -4.13 -5.62 2.56
N CYS A 66 -4.06 -4.29 2.57
CA CYS A 66 -5.21 -3.40 2.64
C CYS A 66 -4.89 -2.06 1.97
N CYS A 67 -5.92 -1.31 1.58
CA CYS A 67 -5.78 0.08 1.21
C CYS A 67 -6.17 0.96 2.40
N ASN A 68 -5.45 2.06 2.62
CA ASN A 68 -5.81 3.03 3.66
C ASN A 68 -5.28 4.42 3.30
N TYR A 69 -5.90 5.47 3.82
CA TYR A 69 -5.34 6.81 3.73
C TYR A 69 -4.13 6.94 4.65
N LYS A 70 -3.05 7.52 4.14
CA LYS A 70 -1.88 7.89 4.92
C LYS A 70 -2.30 8.99 5.89
N THR A 71 -2.46 8.63 7.15
CA THR A 71 -2.50 9.62 8.22
C THR A 71 -1.10 10.19 8.35
N LEU A 72 -0.87 11.39 7.82
CA LEU A 72 0.32 12.15 8.17
C LEU A 72 0.17 12.50 9.66
N ALA A 73 0.88 11.77 10.53
CA ALA A 73 0.98 12.12 11.93
C ALA A 73 1.46 13.58 12.01
N ARG A 74 0.59 14.45 12.52
CA ARG A 74 0.99 15.80 12.93
C ARG A 74 1.96 15.63 14.11
N PHE A 75 3.20 16.07 13.94
CA PHE A 75 4.07 16.42 15.05
C PHE A 75 3.76 17.84 15.52
#